data_AF-A0A3F3PM96-F1
#
_entry.id   AF-A0A3F3PM96-F1
#
_cell.length_a   1.000
_cell.length_b   1.000
_cell.length_c   1.000
_cell.angle_alpha   90.00
_cell.angle_beta   90.00
_cell.angle_gamma   90.00
#
_symmetry.space_group_name_H-M   'P 1'
#
loop_
_entity.id
_entity.type
_entity.pdbx_description
1 polymer ?
#
loop_
_entity_poly.entity_id
_entity_poly.type
_entity_poly.pdbx_seq_one_letter_code
_entity_poly.pdbx_strand_id
1 'polypeptide(L)'
;MNSTNTSPLRLEPATLEDLPALTDLWYNAFTTDSMRTIWPDTPGVRQWWHEANEHDMRHKPGEKFLKVVDTSQNGRIVAYAKWSLQTAEERGARWPAWHPDMNPVHNDAFLKQLETYRAALVGGGRPNYYLDMLATHSDYRRMGAARMLLEWGCRVADQDGVPVYIDASKAGKPVYERFGFEDRSHVFGDTGALAPMVRDPPKREA
;
A
#
# COMPACT_ATOMS: atom_id res chain seq x y z
N MET A 1 -12.51 -18.31 -34.06
CA MET A 1 -13.29 -17.79 -32.92
C MET A 1 -12.28 -17.36 -31.85
N ASN A 2 -11.96 -16.08 -31.78
CA ASN A 2 -11.06 -15.56 -30.74
C ASN A 2 -11.88 -15.38 -29.46
N SER A 3 -11.82 -16.37 -28.56
CA SER A 3 -12.31 -16.21 -27.21
C SER A 3 -11.45 -15.14 -26.53
N THR A 4 -11.97 -13.91 -26.45
CA THR A 4 -11.43 -12.89 -25.56
C THR A 4 -11.61 -13.42 -24.15
N ASN A 5 -10.55 -14.01 -23.60
CA ASN A 5 -10.55 -14.56 -22.25
C ASN A 5 -10.58 -13.38 -21.27
N THR A 6 -11.78 -12.88 -20.97
CA THR A 6 -11.98 -11.78 -20.03
C THR A 6 -11.46 -12.25 -18.67
N SER A 7 -10.45 -11.57 -18.12
CA SER A 7 -9.89 -11.92 -16.81
C SER A 7 -11.01 -12.08 -15.77
N PRO A 8 -11.01 -13.12 -14.92
CA PRO A 8 -12.01 -13.30 -13.86
C PRO A 8 -11.77 -12.36 -12.67
N LEU A 9 -10.73 -11.53 -12.72
CA LEU A 9 -10.40 -10.60 -11.64
C LEU A 9 -11.30 -9.36 -11.67
N ARG A 10 -11.79 -8.93 -10.52
CA ARG A 10 -12.62 -7.73 -10.35
C ARG A 10 -12.09 -6.87 -9.21
N LEU A 11 -11.99 -5.56 -9.45
CA LEU A 11 -11.62 -4.57 -8.45
C LEU A 11 -12.89 -4.09 -7.73
N GLU A 12 -12.87 -4.09 -6.40
CA GLU A 12 -13.99 -3.72 -5.55
C GLU A 12 -13.50 -2.88 -4.35
N PRO A 13 -14.34 -2.02 -3.76
CA PRO A 13 -14.10 -1.50 -2.43
C PRO A 13 -14.05 -2.65 -1.40
N ALA A 14 -13.12 -2.59 -0.46
CA ALA A 14 -13.14 -3.51 0.68
C ALA A 14 -14.17 -3.05 1.73
N THR A 15 -14.73 -4.01 2.46
CA THR A 15 -15.65 -3.82 3.58
C THR A 15 -14.99 -4.30 4.87
N LEU A 16 -15.64 -4.02 6.01
CA LEU A 16 -15.16 -4.47 7.32
C LEU A 16 -15.11 -6.00 7.44
N GLU A 17 -15.99 -6.71 6.72
CA GLU A 17 -16.02 -8.17 6.71
C GLU A 17 -14.79 -8.79 6.01
N ASP A 18 -14.10 -8.01 5.17
CA ASP A 18 -12.90 -8.46 4.48
C ASP A 18 -11.65 -8.45 5.37
N LEU A 19 -11.65 -7.73 6.50
CA LEU A 19 -10.46 -7.47 7.32
C LEU A 19 -9.66 -8.71 7.72
N PRO A 20 -10.29 -9.84 8.14
CA PRO A 20 -9.55 -11.07 8.41
C PRO A 20 -8.78 -11.58 7.17
N ALA A 21 -9.44 -11.58 6.01
CA ALA A 21 -8.82 -12.03 4.75
C ALA A 21 -7.74 -11.07 4.25
N LEU A 22 -7.90 -9.75 4.45
CA LEU A 22 -6.85 -8.78 4.14
C LEU A 22 -5.60 -9.00 5.01
N THR A 23 -5.79 -9.31 6.29
CA THR A 23 -4.69 -9.61 7.22
C THR A 23 -3.97 -10.89 6.82
N ASP A 24 -4.70 -11.97 6.52
CA ASP A 24 -4.11 -13.21 6.00
C ASP A 24 -3.31 -12.97 4.72
N LEU A 25 -3.86 -12.17 3.82
CA LEU A 25 -3.22 -11.83 2.56
C LEU A 25 -1.96 -10.97 2.75
N TRP A 26 -1.94 -10.07 3.74
CA TRP A 26 -0.74 -9.32 4.10
C TRP A 26 0.38 -10.28 4.51
N TYR A 27 0.09 -11.22 5.41
CA TYR A 27 1.10 -12.18 5.86
C TYR A 27 1.50 -13.21 4.79
N ASN A 28 0.64 -13.47 3.80
CA ASN A 28 1.02 -14.23 2.60
C ASN A 28 1.97 -13.44 1.69
N ALA A 29 1.76 -12.13 1.54
CA ALA A 29 2.53 -11.30 0.62
C ALA A 29 3.87 -10.82 1.20
N PHE A 30 3.89 -10.45 2.49
CA PHE A 30 5.02 -9.82 3.19
C PHE A 30 5.76 -10.82 4.08
N THR A 31 6.50 -11.73 3.45
CA THR A 31 7.15 -12.87 4.15
C THR A 31 8.61 -12.63 4.53
N THR A 32 9.21 -11.50 4.15
CA THR A 32 10.64 -11.23 4.40
C THR A 32 10.92 -11.02 5.88
N ASP A 33 12.09 -11.45 6.35
CA ASP A 33 12.52 -11.30 7.75
C ASP A 33 12.39 -9.86 8.25
N SER A 34 12.84 -8.88 7.46
CA SER A 34 12.70 -7.45 7.82
C SER A 34 11.26 -7.01 8.10
N MET A 35 10.27 -7.49 7.34
CA MET A 35 8.86 -7.21 7.60
C MET A 35 8.33 -8.00 8.79
N ARG A 36 8.75 -9.26 8.96
CA ARG A 36 8.37 -10.12 10.09
C ARG A 36 8.97 -9.64 11.42
N THR A 37 10.09 -8.91 11.39
CA THR A 37 10.68 -8.27 12.57
C THR A 37 9.82 -7.09 13.04
N ILE A 38 9.28 -6.29 12.11
CA ILE A 38 8.41 -5.15 12.45
C ILE A 38 7.02 -5.63 12.85
N TRP A 39 6.43 -6.54 12.06
CA TRP A 39 5.09 -7.12 12.26
C TRP A 39 5.17 -8.65 12.33
N PRO A 40 5.47 -9.23 13.49
CA PRO A 40 5.51 -10.68 13.65
C PRO A 40 4.12 -11.30 13.46
N ASP A 41 4.09 -12.58 13.11
CA ASP A 41 2.85 -13.32 12.82
C ASP A 41 2.28 -13.98 14.07
N THR A 42 1.92 -13.16 15.05
CA THR A 42 1.27 -13.63 16.28
C THR A 42 -0.23 -13.35 16.23
N PRO A 43 -1.05 -14.08 17.00
CA PRO A 43 -2.46 -13.75 17.15
C PRO A 43 -2.70 -12.29 17.61
N GLY A 44 -1.84 -11.79 18.50
CA GLY A 44 -1.92 -10.40 18.99
C GLY A 44 -1.65 -9.36 17.90
N VAL A 45 -0.63 -9.55 17.05
CA VAL A 45 -0.35 -8.62 15.96
C VAL A 45 -1.38 -8.73 14.82
N ARG A 46 -1.94 -9.92 14.59
CA ARG A 46 -3.09 -10.09 13.67
C ARG A 46 -4.32 -9.31 14.14
N GLN A 47 -4.65 -9.40 15.42
CA GLN A 47 -5.74 -8.61 16.00
C GLN A 47 -5.44 -7.10 15.92
N TRP A 48 -4.21 -6.71 16.22
CA TRP A 48 -3.75 -5.32 16.10
C TRP A 48 -3.92 -4.79 14.66
N TRP A 49 -3.59 -5.59 13.64
CA TRP A 49 -3.82 -5.24 12.23
C TRP A 49 -5.30 -5.04 11.92
N HIS A 50 -6.15 -5.94 12.41
CA HIS A 50 -7.59 -5.84 12.26
C HIS A 50 -8.12 -4.55 12.85
N GLU A 51 -7.80 -4.25 14.10
CA GLU A 51 -8.25 -3.05 14.82
C GLU A 51 -7.73 -1.76 14.16
N ALA A 52 -6.47 -1.74 13.73
CA ALA A 52 -5.88 -0.58 13.04
C ALA A 52 -6.60 -0.28 11.72
N ASN A 53 -6.81 -1.29 10.88
CA ASN A 53 -7.49 -1.12 9.60
C ASN A 53 -8.99 -0.86 9.77
N GLU A 54 -9.65 -1.48 10.75
CA GLU A 54 -11.04 -1.19 11.10
C GLU A 54 -11.20 0.28 11.49
N HIS A 55 -10.33 0.79 12.37
CA HIS A 55 -10.34 2.18 12.78
C HIS A 55 -10.21 3.12 11.57
N ASP A 56 -9.23 2.87 10.69
CA ASP A 56 -9.02 3.68 9.49
C ASP A 56 -10.25 3.64 8.57
N MET A 57 -10.84 2.47 8.31
CA MET A 57 -12.04 2.33 7.47
C MET A 57 -13.26 3.05 8.04
N ARG A 58 -13.40 3.14 9.37
CA ARG A 58 -14.53 3.79 10.04
C ARG A 58 -14.37 5.30 10.19
N HIS A 59 -13.13 5.76 10.38
CA HIS A 59 -12.88 7.12 10.88
C HIS A 59 -12.05 7.99 9.96
N LYS A 60 -11.36 7.41 8.98
CA LYS A 60 -10.50 8.15 8.05
C LYS A 60 -11.01 8.03 6.62
N PRO A 61 -11.94 8.90 6.19
CA PRO A 61 -12.54 8.80 4.85
C PRO A 61 -11.51 8.98 3.71
N GLY A 62 -10.36 9.58 3.98
CA GLY A 62 -9.22 9.67 3.04
C GLY A 62 -8.47 8.35 2.84
N GLU A 63 -8.63 7.37 3.73
CA GLU A 63 -8.07 6.03 3.58
C GLU A 63 -9.02 5.16 2.75
N LYS A 64 -8.55 4.68 1.61
CA LYS A 64 -9.31 3.87 0.65
C LYS A 64 -8.75 2.47 0.60
N PHE A 65 -9.55 1.51 1.02
CA PHE A 65 -9.24 0.09 0.94
C PHE A 65 -9.93 -0.49 -0.29
N LEU A 66 -9.12 -1.07 -1.16
CA LEU A 66 -9.58 -1.72 -2.39
C LEU A 66 -9.10 -3.16 -2.40
N LYS A 67 -9.94 -4.06 -2.88
CA LYS A 67 -9.64 -5.48 -3.04
C LYS A 67 -9.78 -5.88 -4.50
N VAL A 68 -9.04 -6.91 -4.89
CA VAL A 68 -9.27 -7.64 -6.13
C VAL A 68 -9.76 -9.03 -5.75
N VAL A 69 -10.91 -9.41 -6.29
CA VAL A 69 -11.49 -10.74 -6.12
C VAL A 69 -11.36 -11.55 -7.40
N ASP A 70 -11.23 -12.87 -7.25
CA ASP A 70 -11.39 -13.82 -8.34
C ASP A 70 -12.81 -14.39 -8.35
N THR A 71 -13.61 -13.97 -9.34
CA THR A 71 -15.01 -14.41 -9.45
C THR A 71 -15.15 -15.88 -9.86
N SER A 72 -14.10 -16.49 -10.40
CA SER A 72 -14.07 -17.93 -10.72
C SER A 72 -13.84 -18.80 -9.48
N GLN A 73 -13.38 -18.21 -8.38
CA GLN A 73 -13.05 -18.88 -7.12
C GLN A 73 -13.91 -18.35 -5.98
N ASN A 74 -15.23 -18.31 -6.19
CA ASN A 74 -16.21 -17.91 -5.19
C ASN A 74 -15.94 -16.54 -4.54
N GLY A 75 -15.36 -15.59 -5.30
CA GLY A 75 -15.05 -14.24 -4.82
C GLY A 75 -13.84 -14.16 -3.88
N ARG A 76 -12.93 -15.14 -3.91
CA ARG A 76 -11.70 -15.09 -3.11
C ARG A 76 -10.95 -13.78 -3.32
N ILE A 77 -10.56 -13.11 -2.23
CA ILE A 77 -9.68 -11.94 -2.29
C ILE A 77 -8.26 -12.39 -2.62
N VAL A 78 -7.69 -11.83 -3.69
CA VAL A 78 -6.38 -12.21 -4.23
C VAL A 78 -5.36 -11.10 -4.21
N ALA A 79 -5.80 -9.85 -4.08
CA ALA A 79 -4.94 -8.69 -3.87
C ALA A 79 -5.73 -7.62 -3.10
N TYR A 80 -5.02 -6.73 -2.42
CA TYR A 80 -5.62 -5.52 -1.88
C TYR A 80 -4.62 -4.38 -1.84
N ALA A 81 -5.14 -3.16 -1.79
CA ALA A 81 -4.38 -1.95 -1.57
C ALA A 81 -5.06 -1.08 -0.53
N LYS A 82 -4.23 -0.37 0.23
CA LYS A 82 -4.65 0.73 1.10
C LYS A 82 -4.00 2.01 0.58
N TRP A 83 -4.84 2.95 0.17
CA TRP A 83 -4.45 4.26 -0.34
C TRP A 83 -4.80 5.34 0.66
N SER A 84 -3.90 6.28 0.88
CA SER A 84 -4.20 7.53 1.56
C SER A 84 -4.32 8.66 0.54
N LEU A 85 -5.50 9.26 0.45
CA LEU A 85 -5.81 10.35 -0.48
C LEU A 85 -5.73 11.74 0.19
N GLN A 86 -4.72 11.91 1.05
CA GLN A 86 -4.54 13.10 1.89
C GLN A 86 -3.05 13.27 2.22
N THR A 87 -2.69 14.50 2.59
CA THR A 87 -1.32 14.83 3.03
C THR A 87 -0.94 14.07 4.29
N ALA A 88 0.36 13.97 4.59
CA ALA A 88 0.81 13.30 5.81
C ALA A 88 0.29 14.02 7.08
N GLU A 89 0.17 15.34 7.01
CA GLU A 89 -0.33 16.22 8.05
C GLU A 89 -1.83 15.99 8.31
N GLU A 90 -2.65 15.88 7.27
CA GLU A 90 -4.10 15.60 7.38
C GLU A 90 -4.38 14.17 7.85
N ARG A 91 -3.58 13.21 7.39
CA ARG A 91 -3.73 11.78 7.70
C ARG A 91 -3.52 11.45 9.19
N GLY A 92 -2.73 12.27 9.88
CA GLY A 92 -2.31 12.03 11.26
C GLY A 92 -1.36 10.82 11.41
N ALA A 93 -1.35 10.19 12.59
CA ALA A 93 -0.53 8.99 12.82
C ALA A 93 -0.97 7.83 11.90
N ARG A 94 0.00 7.13 11.30
CA ARG A 94 -0.27 6.03 10.35
C ARG A 94 -0.46 4.67 11.02
N TRP A 95 0.08 4.50 12.22
CA TRP A 95 -0.08 3.28 13.01
C TRP A 95 -0.54 3.65 14.43
N PRO A 96 -1.41 2.86 15.05
CA PRO A 96 -1.73 3.00 16.47
C PRO A 96 -0.55 2.57 17.34
N ALA A 97 -0.71 2.67 18.66
CA ALA A 97 0.28 2.19 19.61
C ALA A 97 0.62 0.71 19.37
N TRP A 98 1.90 0.37 19.49
CA TRP A 98 2.39 -0.99 19.23
C TRP A 98 1.85 -2.01 20.24
N HIS A 99 1.46 -3.18 19.75
CA HIS A 99 1.16 -4.36 20.56
C HIS A 99 2.41 -4.85 21.33
N PRO A 100 2.27 -5.44 22.53
CA PRO A 100 3.40 -5.97 23.32
C PRO A 100 4.28 -7.02 22.63
N ASP A 101 3.76 -7.68 21.59
CA ASP A 101 4.51 -8.65 20.78
C ASP A 101 5.49 -7.98 19.78
N MET A 102 5.45 -6.66 19.65
CA MET A 102 6.30 -5.88 18.76
C MET A 102 7.42 -5.16 19.53
N ASN A 103 8.51 -4.83 18.84
CA ASN A 103 9.60 -4.04 19.42
C ASN A 103 9.37 -2.55 19.11
N PRO A 104 8.86 -1.75 20.07
CA PRO A 104 8.52 -0.35 19.80
C PRO A 104 9.73 0.49 19.41
N VAL A 105 10.90 0.26 20.02
CA VAL A 105 12.12 1.03 19.71
C VAL A 105 12.56 0.80 18.27
N HIS A 106 12.55 -0.47 17.83
CA HIS A 106 12.92 -0.83 16.46
C HIS A 106 11.89 -0.32 15.45
N ASN A 107 10.60 -0.50 15.76
CA ASN A 107 9.51 -0.09 14.88
C ASN A 107 9.43 1.44 14.74
N ASP A 108 9.62 2.19 15.82
CA ASP A 108 9.64 3.65 15.79
C ASP A 108 10.81 4.18 14.94
N ALA A 109 11.98 3.56 15.04
CA ALA A 109 13.13 3.93 14.20
C ALA A 109 12.84 3.67 12.72
N PHE A 110 12.24 2.52 12.40
CA PHE A 110 11.82 2.18 11.04
C PHE A 110 10.77 3.18 10.51
N LEU A 111 9.72 3.46 11.28
CA LEU A 111 8.68 4.42 10.89
C LEU A 111 9.22 5.83 10.70
N LYS A 112 10.07 6.29 11.62
CA LYS A 112 10.68 7.62 11.54
C LYS A 112 11.48 7.78 10.25
N GLN A 113 12.15 6.72 9.80
CA GLN A 113 12.86 6.75 8.51
C GLN A 113 11.90 6.93 7.33
N LEU A 114 10.80 6.16 7.27
CA LEU A 114 9.82 6.28 6.19
C LEU A 114 9.16 7.66 6.14
N GLU A 115 8.75 8.18 7.31
CA GLU A 115 8.14 9.52 7.40
C GLU A 115 9.15 10.62 7.03
N THR A 116 10.44 10.44 7.34
CA THR A 116 11.49 11.38 6.91
C THR A 116 11.60 11.44 5.38
N TYR A 117 11.60 10.29 4.71
CA TYR A 117 11.68 10.23 3.25
C TYR A 117 10.45 10.85 2.59
N ARG A 118 9.25 10.49 3.07
CA ARG A 118 8.01 11.07 2.58
C ARG A 118 7.98 12.59 2.78
N ALA A 119 8.34 13.07 3.96
CA ALA A 119 8.34 14.50 4.29
C ALA A 119 9.30 15.27 3.38
N ALA A 120 10.51 14.75 3.14
CA ALA A 120 11.50 15.39 2.29
C ALA A 120 11.06 15.46 0.81
N LEU A 121 10.37 14.43 0.30
CA LEU A 121 10.00 14.33 -1.11
C LEU A 121 8.68 15.03 -1.43
N VAL A 122 7.64 14.77 -0.63
CA VAL A 122 6.27 15.22 -0.89
C VAL A 122 5.61 15.94 0.29
N GLY A 123 6.32 16.14 1.40
CA GLY A 123 5.79 16.85 2.58
C GLY A 123 5.73 18.37 2.45
N GLY A 124 5.46 19.03 3.59
CA GLY A 124 5.33 20.49 3.68
C GLY A 124 3.92 20.97 3.33
N GLY A 125 2.89 20.16 3.62
CA GLY A 125 1.50 20.45 3.30
C GLY A 125 1.15 20.42 1.81
N ARG A 126 2.06 19.98 0.93
CA ARG A 126 1.77 19.82 -0.50
C ARG A 126 0.80 18.64 -0.68
N PRO A 127 -0.35 18.81 -1.35
CA PRO A 127 -1.25 17.70 -1.65
C PRO A 127 -0.50 16.55 -2.33
N ASN A 128 -0.59 15.35 -1.76
CA ASN A 128 0.06 14.14 -2.27
C ASN A 128 -0.73 12.92 -1.81
N TYR A 129 -0.70 11.87 -2.63
CA TYR A 129 -1.29 10.58 -2.28
C TYR A 129 -0.23 9.56 -1.94
N TYR A 130 -0.64 8.54 -1.20
CA TYR A 130 0.28 7.52 -0.71
C TYR A 130 -0.32 6.13 -0.83
N LEU A 131 0.46 5.19 -1.37
CA LEU A 131 0.13 3.77 -1.30
C LEU A 131 0.74 3.18 -0.03
N ASP A 132 -0.10 3.00 0.99
CA ASP A 132 0.29 2.44 2.29
C ASP A 132 0.60 0.95 2.19
N MET A 133 -0.26 0.21 1.48
CA MET A 133 -0.11 -1.23 1.30
C MET A 133 -0.49 -1.64 -0.11
N LEU A 134 0.26 -2.60 -0.63
CA LEU A 134 -0.10 -3.34 -1.84
C LEU A 134 0.30 -4.80 -1.65
N ALA A 135 -0.71 -5.67 -1.48
CA ALA A 135 -0.50 -7.10 -1.34
C ALA A 135 -1.09 -7.82 -2.54
N THR A 136 -0.40 -8.86 -3.02
CA THR A 136 -0.96 -9.82 -3.99
C THR A 136 -0.57 -11.22 -3.54
N HIS A 137 -1.56 -12.08 -3.47
CA HIS A 137 -1.41 -13.46 -3.07
C HIS A 137 -0.36 -14.14 -3.95
N SER A 138 0.52 -14.94 -3.38
CA SER A 138 1.62 -15.63 -4.08
C SER A 138 1.16 -16.25 -5.40
N ASP A 139 0.04 -16.97 -5.36
CA ASP A 139 -0.51 -17.75 -6.47
C ASP A 139 -1.15 -16.89 -7.58
N TYR A 140 -1.39 -15.60 -7.30
CA TYR A 140 -2.04 -14.65 -8.22
C TYR A 140 -1.08 -13.58 -8.74
N ARG A 141 0.21 -13.71 -8.44
CA ARG A 141 1.23 -12.78 -8.96
C ARG A 141 1.31 -12.89 -10.48
N ARG A 142 1.64 -11.76 -11.12
CA ARG A 142 1.76 -11.64 -12.60
C ARG A 142 0.45 -11.88 -13.37
N MET A 143 -0.70 -11.94 -12.69
CA MET A 143 -2.03 -12.03 -13.31
C MET A 143 -2.76 -10.69 -13.43
N GLY A 144 -2.11 -9.58 -13.07
CA GLY A 144 -2.65 -8.22 -13.23
C GLY A 144 -3.38 -7.65 -12.01
N ALA A 145 -3.54 -8.39 -10.91
CA ALA A 145 -4.25 -7.91 -9.71
C ALA A 145 -3.65 -6.62 -9.11
N ALA A 146 -2.34 -6.59 -8.89
CA ALA A 146 -1.63 -5.38 -8.44
C ALA A 146 -1.77 -4.20 -9.41
N ARG A 147 -1.82 -4.48 -10.72
CA ARG A 147 -1.97 -3.47 -11.77
C ARG A 147 -3.32 -2.75 -11.63
N MET A 148 -4.41 -3.49 -11.42
CA MET A 148 -5.76 -2.91 -11.25
C MET A 148 -5.82 -1.94 -10.06
N LEU A 149 -5.17 -2.29 -8.95
CA LEU A 149 -5.11 -1.46 -7.74
C LEU A 149 -4.27 -0.19 -7.94
N LEU A 150 -3.15 -0.32 -8.66
CA LEU A 150 -2.28 0.82 -9.00
C LEU A 150 -2.93 1.77 -10.00
N GLU A 151 -3.57 1.25 -11.05
CA GLU A 151 -4.28 2.05 -12.05
C GLU A 151 -5.38 2.88 -11.42
N TRP A 152 -6.11 2.33 -10.45
CA TRP A 152 -7.13 3.09 -9.73
C TRP A 152 -6.52 4.30 -9.03
N GLY A 153 -5.52 4.11 -8.17
CA GLY A 153 -4.96 5.20 -7.36
C GLY A 153 -4.21 6.24 -8.17
N CYS A 154 -3.45 5.81 -9.18
CA CYS A 154 -2.75 6.73 -10.08
C CYS A 154 -3.74 7.59 -10.88
N ARG A 155 -4.86 7.00 -11.35
CA ARG A 155 -5.89 7.76 -12.07
C ARG A 155 -6.57 8.81 -11.19
N VAL A 156 -6.86 8.49 -9.92
CA VAL A 156 -7.40 9.48 -8.98
C VAL A 156 -6.38 10.60 -8.75
N ALA A 157 -5.11 10.26 -8.51
CA ALA A 157 -4.04 11.25 -8.36
C ALA A 157 -3.87 12.16 -9.59
N ASP A 158 -3.97 11.60 -10.81
CA ASP A 158 -3.88 12.33 -12.07
C ASP A 158 -5.04 13.31 -12.25
N GLN A 159 -6.26 12.90 -11.87
CA GLN A 159 -7.45 13.75 -11.90
C GLN A 159 -7.28 14.95 -10.97
N ASP A 160 -6.77 14.70 -9.77
CA ASP A 160 -6.56 15.73 -8.74
C ASP A 160 -5.27 16.54 -8.97
N GLY A 161 -4.41 16.10 -9.89
CA GLY A 161 -3.16 16.78 -10.24
C GLY A 161 -2.13 16.74 -9.12
N VAL A 162 -2.07 15.64 -8.36
CA VAL A 162 -1.17 15.48 -7.20
C VAL A 162 -0.17 14.33 -7.42
N PRO A 163 1.06 14.43 -6.86
CA PRO A 163 2.01 13.33 -6.90
C PRO A 163 1.60 12.16 -6.01
N VAL A 164 2.13 10.98 -6.32
CA VAL A 164 1.99 9.76 -5.53
C VAL A 164 3.35 9.36 -4.93
N TYR A 165 3.38 9.09 -3.63
CA TYR A 165 4.53 8.55 -2.91
C TYR A 165 4.35 7.06 -2.58
N ILE A 166 5.43 6.29 -2.59
CA ILE A 166 5.46 4.87 -2.19
C ILE A 166 6.80 4.54 -1.53
N ASP A 167 6.78 3.72 -0.48
CA ASP A 167 7.97 3.02 0.03
C ASP A 167 8.07 1.64 -0.62
N ALA A 168 8.89 1.51 -1.67
CA ALA A 168 8.91 0.34 -2.51
C ALA A 168 9.87 -0.74 -2.01
N SER A 169 9.36 -1.96 -1.82
CA SER A 169 10.23 -3.13 -1.64
C SER A 169 11.04 -3.42 -2.91
N LYS A 170 12.18 -4.09 -2.78
CA LYS A 170 12.99 -4.54 -3.93
C LYS A 170 12.17 -5.33 -4.96
N ALA A 171 11.20 -6.14 -4.48
CA ALA A 171 10.32 -6.92 -5.34
C ALA A 171 9.21 -6.08 -6.00
N GLY A 172 8.73 -5.02 -5.34
CA GLY A 172 7.69 -4.13 -5.85
C GLY A 172 8.21 -3.07 -6.82
N LYS A 173 9.44 -2.58 -6.63
CA LYS A 173 10.05 -1.50 -7.41
C LYS A 173 9.86 -1.63 -8.94
N PRO A 174 10.15 -2.79 -9.59
CA PRO A 174 9.98 -2.92 -11.04
C PRO A 174 8.53 -2.80 -11.52
N VAL A 175 7.55 -3.05 -10.64
CA VAL A 175 6.13 -2.83 -10.96
C VAL A 175 5.84 -1.34 -10.94
N TYR A 176 6.29 -0.63 -9.91
CA TYR A 176 6.06 0.81 -9.77
C TYR A 176 6.75 1.62 -10.88
N GLU A 177 7.97 1.25 -11.29
CA GLU A 177 8.67 1.93 -12.40
C GLU A 177 7.85 1.92 -13.71
N ARG A 178 7.12 0.83 -13.99
CA ARG A 178 6.23 0.72 -15.16
C ARG A 178 5.02 1.65 -15.09
N PHE A 179 4.71 2.16 -13.91
CA PHE A 179 3.65 3.15 -13.69
C PHE A 179 4.17 4.59 -13.68
N GLY A 180 5.47 4.80 -13.93
CA GLY A 180 6.09 6.13 -13.94
C GLY A 180 6.57 6.59 -12.57
N PHE A 181 6.70 5.68 -11.60
CA PHE A 181 7.39 6.00 -10.34
C PHE A 181 8.90 6.05 -10.55
N GLU A 182 9.53 7.11 -10.04
CA GLU A 182 10.97 7.29 -10.04
C GLU A 182 11.57 6.97 -8.67
N ASP A 183 12.69 6.25 -8.65
CA ASP A 183 13.44 5.97 -7.43
C ASP A 183 14.19 7.23 -6.94
N ARG A 184 13.92 7.64 -5.70
CA ARG A 184 14.51 8.81 -5.03
C ARG A 184 15.54 8.43 -3.95
N SER A 185 15.98 7.18 -3.87
CA SER A 185 16.95 6.70 -2.86
C SER A 185 18.26 7.50 -2.85
N HIS A 186 18.68 8.01 -4.01
CA HIS A 186 19.88 8.85 -4.15
C HIS A 186 19.87 10.13 -3.29
N VAL A 187 18.69 10.60 -2.86
CA VAL A 187 18.54 11.77 -1.98
C VAL A 187 19.02 11.46 -0.55
N PHE A 188 18.97 10.20 -0.13
CA PHE A 188 19.18 9.79 1.26
C PHE A 188 20.38 8.88 1.48
N GLY A 189 21.02 8.40 0.41
CA GLY A 189 22.11 7.42 0.49
C GLY A 189 21.58 6.00 0.62
N ASP A 190 21.96 5.28 1.67
CA ASP A 190 21.44 3.94 1.95
C ASP A 190 20.04 4.03 2.57
N THR A 191 19.02 3.61 1.82
CA THR A 191 17.63 3.58 2.28
C THR A 191 17.20 2.23 2.86
N GLY A 192 18.13 1.27 2.98
CA GLY A 192 17.88 -0.04 3.55
C GLY A 192 16.95 -0.91 2.71
N ALA A 193 15.85 -1.37 3.31
CA ALA A 193 14.97 -2.37 2.70
C ALA A 193 13.94 -1.80 1.71
N LEU A 194 13.60 -0.51 1.84
CA LEU A 194 12.57 0.16 1.05
C LEU A 194 13.17 1.36 0.30
N ALA A 195 12.87 1.47 -0.99
CA ALA A 195 13.24 2.60 -1.82
C ALA A 195 12.09 3.62 -1.84
N PRO A 196 12.32 4.88 -1.43
CA PRO A 196 11.31 5.93 -1.57
C PRO A 196 11.14 6.25 -3.06
N MET A 197 9.92 6.17 -3.55
CA MET A 197 9.59 6.44 -4.95
C MET A 197 8.48 7.49 -5.08
N VAL A 198 8.58 8.32 -6.12
CA VAL A 198 7.59 9.37 -6.42
C VAL A 198 7.13 9.24 -7.86
N ARG A 199 5.83 9.39 -8.10
CA ARG A 199 5.25 9.57 -9.43
C ARG A 199 4.57 10.93 -9.49
N ASP A 200 5.04 11.80 -10.37
CA ASP A 200 4.37 13.07 -10.64
C ASP A 200 3.17 12.87 -11.58
N PRO A 201 2.10 13.68 -11.45
CA PRO A 201 0.97 13.62 -12.38
C PRO A 201 1.41 14.08 -13.78
N PRO A 202 0.73 13.63 -14.86
CA PRO A 202 0.97 14.13 -16.20
C PRO A 202 0.92 15.66 -16.24
N LYS A 203 1.83 16.27 -17.00
CA LYS A 203 1.76 17.72 -17.28
C LYS A 203 0.41 18.00 -17.94
N ARG A 204 -0.40 18.88 -17.36
CA ARG A 204 -1.58 19.40 -18.05
C ARG A 204 -1.09 20.14 -19.29
N GLU A 205 -1.49 19.69 -20.47
CA GLU A 205 -1.30 20.48 -21.68
C GLU A 205 -2.08 21.80 -21.50
N ALA A 206 -1.39 22.92 -21.71
CA ALA A 206 -1.92 24.26 -21.56
C ALA A 206 -2.86 24.63 -22.72
#